data_AF-A0A9E0FT37-F1
#
_entry.id   AF-A0A9E0FT37-F1
#
_cell.length_a   1.000
_cell.length_b   1.000
_cell.length_c   1.000
_cell.angle_alpha   90.00
_cell.angle_beta   90.00
_cell.angle_gamma   90.00
#
_symmetry.space_group_name_H-M   'P 1'
#
loop_
_entity.id
_entity.type
_entity.pdbx_description
1 polymer ?
#
loop_
_entity_poly.entity_id
_entity_poly.type
_entity_poly.pdbx_seq_one_letter_code
_entity_poly.pdbx_strand_id
1 'polypeptide(L)' 'KVLKGGSHLCAPSYCRRYRPAARHAQSIDSSTSHVGFRCVVRP' A
#
# COMPACT_ATOMS: atom_id res chain seq x y z
N LYS A 1 -3.43 -1.50 -10.12
CA LYS A 1 -4.20 -0.66 -9.16
C LYS A 1 -3.25 0.11 -8.24
N VAL A 2 -3.74 1.13 -7.53
CA VAL A 2 -2.94 1.96 -6.62
C VAL A 2 -2.98 1.39 -5.21
N LEU A 3 -1.80 1.22 -4.60
CA LEU A 3 -1.60 0.90 -3.20
C LEU A 3 -1.23 2.15 -2.39
N LYS A 4 -1.67 2.17 -1.13
CA LYS A 4 -1.49 3.25 -0.16
C LYS A 4 -1.22 2.67 1.23
N GLY A 5 -0.55 3.45 2.08
CA GLY A 5 -0.34 3.13 3.50
C GLY A 5 1.00 2.47 3.84
N GLY A 6 1.71 1.91 2.85
CA GLY A 6 2.94 1.15 3.12
C GLY A 6 2.64 -0.17 3.82
N SER A 7 3.68 -0.80 4.37
CA SER A 7 3.59 -2.08 5.07
C SER A 7 4.59 -2.16 6.21
N HIS A 8 4.52 -3.24 7.01
CA HIS A 8 5.45 -3.51 8.12
C HIS A 8 6.91 -3.67 7.68
N LEU A 9 7.16 -3.86 6.39
CA LEU A 9 8.53 -3.94 5.87
C LEU A 9 9.16 -2.56 5.79
N CYS A 10 8.36 -1.50 5.54
CA CYS A 10 8.85 -0.17 5.21
C CYS A 10 9.73 0.44 6.31
N ALA A 11 10.87 1.02 5.93
CA ALA A 11 11.79 1.68 6.86
C ALA A 11 12.39 2.98 6.28
N PRO A 12 12.83 3.93 7.13
CA PRO A 12 13.35 5.23 6.69
C PRO A 12 14.54 5.17 5.73
N SER A 13 15.32 4.09 5.78
CA SER A 13 16.53 3.88 4.97
C SER A 13 16.25 3.50 3.52
N TYR A 14 15.11 2.85 3.23
CA TYR A 14 14.88 2.27 1.90
C TYR A 14 13.48 2.56 1.32
N CYS A 15 12.45 2.60 2.16
CA CYS A 15 11.07 2.75 1.71
C CYS A 15 10.29 3.65 2.67
N ARG A 16 10.07 4.90 2.24
CA ARG A 16 9.28 5.89 2.97
C ARG A 16 7.81 5.94 2.52
N ARG A 17 7.27 4.81 2.06
CA ARG A 17 5.91 4.72 1.50
C ARG A 17 4.79 4.64 2.55
N TYR A 18 5.14 4.56 3.83
CA TYR A 18 4.20 4.73 4.95
C TYR A 18 3.63 6.16 5.04
N ARG A 19 4.24 7.14 4.37
CA ARG A 19 3.76 8.53 4.36
C ARG A 19 2.38 8.64 3.68
N PRO A 20 1.42 9.42 4.21
CA PRO A 20 0.07 9.54 3.64
C PRO A 20 0.02 9.94 2.16
N ALA A 21 0.98 10.75 1.69
CA ALA A 21 1.06 11.16 0.29
C ALA A 21 1.54 10.05 -0.66
N ALA A 22 2.34 9.08 -0.17
CA ALA A 22 3.00 8.08 -1.01
C ALA A 22 2.02 7.13 -1.71
N ARG A 23 2.27 6.83 -2.99
CA ARG A 23 1.43 5.94 -3.83
C ARG A 23 2.33 4.94 -4.54
N HIS A 24 1.85 3.72 -4.77
CA HIS A 24 2.56 2.72 -5.56
C HIS A 24 1.60 2.00 -6.50
N ALA A 25 2.04 1.72 -7.73
CA ALA A 25 1.26 0.93 -8.69
C ALA A 25 1.67 -0.53 -8.60
N GLN A 26 0.69 -1.44 -8.58
CA GLN A 26 0.89 -2.88 -8.66
C GLN A 26 -0.15 -3.51 -9.59
N SER A 27 0.22 -4.59 -10.29
CA SER A 27 -0.74 -5.37 -11.09
C SER A 27 -1.86 -5.93 -10.20
N ILE A 28 -3.07 -6.08 -10.74
CA ILE A 28 -4.22 -6.61 -9.98
C ILE A 28 -4.11 -8.12 -9.70
N ASP A 29 -3.38 -8.85 -10.55
CA ASP A 29 -3.20 -10.29 -10.43
C ASP A 29 -2.01 -10.66 -9.52
N SER A 30 -1.29 -9.65 -9.02
CA SER A 30 -0.14 -9.84 -8.15
C SER A 30 -0.57 -9.83 -6.69
N SER A 31 -0.16 -10.87 -5.95
CA SER A 31 -0.36 -10.98 -4.50
C SER A 31 0.97 -11.00 -3.76
N THR A 32 0.98 -10.44 -2.55
CA THR A 32 2.14 -10.48 -1.65
C THR A 32 1.64 -10.49 -0.21
N SER A 33 2.41 -11.05 0.73
CA SER A 33 2.03 -11.19 2.14
C SER A 33 1.78 -9.88 2.89
N HIS A 34 2.22 -8.74 2.36
CA HIS A 34 2.19 -7.45 3.03
C HIS A 34 1.23 -6.44 2.37
N VAL A 35 0.38 -6.90 1.45
CA VAL A 35 -0.61 -6.09 0.72
C VAL A 35 -2.02 -6.59 1.03
N GLY A 36 -2.89 -5.67 1.47
CA GLY A 36 -4.31 -5.93 1.72
C GLY A 36 -5.18 -4.75 1.28
N PHE A 37 -6.47 -4.79 1.60
CA PHE A 37 -7.43 -3.72 1.25
C PHE A 37 -8.44 -3.46 2.37
N ARG A 38 -9.12 -2.32 2.30
CA ARG A 38 -10.26 -1.98 3.15
C ARG A 38 -11.43 -1.54 2.28
N CYS A 39 -12.65 -1.89 2.69
CA CYS A 39 -13.86 -1.48 2.01
C CYS A 39 -14.31 -0.08 2.46
N VAL A 40 -15.17 0.54 1.66
CA VAL A 40 -15.85 1.79 1.99
C VAL A 40 -17.32 1.62 1.60
N VAL A 41 -18.23 2.05 2.47
CA VAL A 41 -19.67 2.16 2.18
C VAL A 41 -19.99 3.65 2.07
N ARG A 42 -20.75 4.04 1.05
CA ARG A 42 -21.25 5.41 0.90
C ARG A 42 -22.62 5.49 1.61
N PRO A 43 -22.92 6.60 2.31
CA PRO A 43 -24.26 6.83 2.84
C PRO A 43 -25.29 6.91 1.71
#